data_AF-A0A352VNS5-F1
#
_entry.id   AF-A0A352VNS5-F1
#
_cell.length_a   1.000
_cell.length_b   1.000
_cell.length_c   1.000
_cell.angle_alpha   90.00
_cell.angle_beta   90.00
_cell.angle_gamma   90.00
#
_symmetry.space_group_name_H-M   'P 1'
#
loop_
_entity.id
_entity.type
_entity.pdbx_description
1 polymer ?
#
loop_
_entity_poly.entity_id
_entity_poly.type
_entity_poly.pdbx_seq_one_letter_code
_entity_poly.pdbx_strand_id
1 'polypeptide(L)' 'MPLHQLIRGIVLGGNVNDSVATDAKRILLRYGAPIAVLEHVSEDHRVEFAREISRTTLADREPRTKELLLEHGYLEED' A
#
# COMPACT_ATOMS: atom_id res chain seq x y z
N MET A 1 23.15 -21.23 -32.07
CA MET A 1 23.04 -20.69 -30.69
C MET A 1 21.92 -21.44 -29.98
N PRO A 2 22.14 -22.08 -28.81
CA PRO A 2 21.20 -23.05 -28.26
C PRO A 2 20.13 -22.44 -27.34
N LEU A 3 18.95 -23.05 -27.41
CA LEU A 3 17.63 -22.66 -26.92
C LEU A 3 17.43 -22.78 -25.39
N HIS A 4 18.30 -22.19 -24.56
CA HIS A 4 18.25 -22.37 -23.09
C HIS A 4 18.03 -21.09 -22.26
N GLN A 5 17.67 -19.96 -22.87
CA GLN A 5 17.39 -18.70 -22.13
C GLN A 5 15.90 -18.38 -21.96
N LEU A 6 15.03 -19.38 -21.89
CA LEU A 6 13.58 -19.16 -21.82
C LEU A 6 13.00 -19.02 -20.39
N ILE A 7 13.83 -18.97 -19.35
CA ILE A 7 13.34 -18.82 -17.97
C ILE A 7 14.29 -17.93 -17.15
N ARG A 8 14.24 -16.61 -17.36
CA ARG A 8 14.68 -15.65 -16.35
C ARG A 8 13.91 -14.34 -16.49
N GLY A 9 12.98 -14.16 -15.56
CA GLY A 9 12.63 -12.86 -14.99
C GLY A 9 12.34 -11.75 -15.98
N ILE A 10 11.07 -11.64 -16.37
CA ILE A 10 10.45 -10.37 -16.73
C ILE A 10 10.46 -9.51 -15.45
N VAL A 11 11.62 -8.98 -15.06
CA VAL A 11 11.72 -7.85 -14.16
C VAL A 11 11.50 -6.64 -15.07
N LEU A 12 10.22 -6.39 -15.37
CA LEU A 12 9.81 -5.08 -15.83
C LEU A 12 10.13 -4.12 -14.70
N GLY A 13 11.13 -3.28 -14.92
CA GLY A 13 11.38 -2.13 -14.08
C GLY A 13 10.14 -1.26 -14.10
N GLY A 14 9.23 -1.50 -13.15
CA GLY A 14 8.20 -0.52 -12.80
C GLY A 14 8.92 0.76 -12.37
N ASN A 15 8.34 1.90 -12.70
CA ASN A 15 8.87 3.17 -12.24
C ASN A 15 8.98 3.11 -10.70
N VAL A 16 10.04 3.68 -10.10
CA VAL A 16 10.25 3.60 -8.63
C VAL A 16 8.99 4.07 -7.88
N ASN A 17 8.27 5.05 -8.44
CA ASN A 17 7.00 5.52 -7.91
C ASN A 17 5.90 4.44 -7.90
N ASP A 18 5.75 3.66 -8.97
CA ASP A 18 4.79 2.55 -9.04
C ASP A 18 5.11 1.48 -7.97
N SER A 19 6.40 1.28 -7.71
CA SER A 19 6.88 0.37 -6.66
C SER A 19 6.52 0.88 -5.25
N VAL A 20 6.70 2.18 -4.98
CA VAL A 20 6.33 2.77 -3.68
C VAL A 20 4.83 2.73 -3.45
N ALA A 21 4.00 3.08 -4.43
CA ALA A 21 2.54 3.04 -4.32
C ALA A 21 2.01 1.60 -4.09
N THR A 22 2.67 0.61 -4.71
CA THR A 22 2.36 -0.80 -4.52
C THR A 22 2.71 -1.28 -3.11
N ASP A 23 3.88 -0.89 -2.59
CA ASP A 23 4.28 -1.23 -1.22
C ASP A 23 3.39 -0.55 -0.18
N ALA A 24 3.05 0.72 -0.41
CA ALA A 24 2.13 1.46 0.42
C ALA A 24 0.76 0.79 0.50
N LYS A 25 0.20 0.34 -0.65
CA LYS A 25 -1.04 -0.45 -0.68
C LYS A 25 -0.90 -1.73 0.17
N ARG A 26 0.24 -2.43 0.08
CA ARG A 26 0.50 -3.66 0.86
C ARG A 26 0.58 -3.40 2.36
N ILE A 27 1.20 -2.30 2.77
CA ILE A 27 1.26 -1.87 4.18
C ILE A 27 -0.16 -1.62 4.71
N LEU A 28 -0.98 -0.87 3.98
CA LEU A 28 -2.35 -0.55 4.40
C LEU A 28 -3.23 -1.80 4.52
N LEU A 29 -3.14 -2.72 3.56
CA LEU A 29 -3.85 -4.01 3.61
C LEU A 29 -3.41 -4.83 4.83
N ARG A 30 -2.12 -4.82 5.17
CA ARG A 30 -1.59 -5.56 6.31
C ARG A 30 -2.17 -5.08 7.65
N TYR A 31 -2.50 -3.79 7.75
CA TYR A 31 -3.00 -3.17 8.98
C TYR A 31 -4.49 -2.85 8.92
N GLY A 32 -5.25 -3.58 8.10
CA GLY A 32 -6.71 -3.64 8.22
C GLY A 32 -7.50 -2.70 7.29
N ALA A 33 -6.86 -1.96 6.39
CA ALA A 33 -7.58 -1.17 5.40
C ALA A 33 -8.39 -2.07 4.45
N PRO A 34 -9.72 -1.88 4.31
CA PRO A 34 -10.52 -2.68 3.40
C PRO A 34 -10.09 -2.49 1.94
N ILE A 35 -9.98 -3.58 1.17
CA ILE A 35 -9.51 -3.48 -0.21
C ILE A 35 -10.42 -2.62 -1.09
N ALA A 36 -11.75 -2.70 -0.87
CA ALA A 36 -12.73 -1.87 -1.57
C ALA A 36 -12.53 -0.38 -1.31
N VAL A 37 -12.12 -0.01 -0.09
CA VAL A 37 -11.80 1.39 0.25
C VAL A 37 -10.52 1.82 -0.46
N LEU A 38 -9.48 0.98 -0.44
CA LEU A 38 -8.18 1.29 -1.06
C LEU A 38 -8.24 1.46 -2.59
N GLU A 39 -9.26 0.94 -3.27
CA GLU A 39 -9.49 1.20 -4.70
C GLU A 39 -9.88 2.67 -4.97
N HIS A 40 -10.41 3.37 -3.97
CA HIS A 40 -10.78 4.78 -4.04
C HIS A 40 -9.73 5.73 -3.42
N VAL A 41 -8.70 5.18 -2.76
CA VAL A 41 -7.58 5.98 -2.21
C VAL A 41 -6.53 6.24 -3.30
N SER A 42 -6.21 7.52 -3.51
CA SER A 42 -5.18 7.94 -4.46
C SER A 42 -3.80 7.35 -4.09
N GLU A 43 -2.90 7.25 -5.07
CA GLU A 43 -1.54 6.75 -4.81
C GLU A 43 -0.80 7.63 -3.79
N ASP A 44 -0.94 8.94 -3.91
CA ASP A 44 -0.31 9.90 -2.99
C ASP A 44 -0.78 9.69 -1.55
N HIS A 45 -2.08 9.59 -1.31
CA HIS A 45 -2.62 9.31 0.03
C HIS A 45 -2.20 7.93 0.54
N ARG A 46 -2.15 6.90 -0.32
CA ARG A 46 -1.65 5.57 0.09
C ARG A 46 -0.23 5.68 0.62
N VAL A 47 0.65 6.37 -0.11
CA VAL A 47 2.06 6.57 0.28
C VAL A 47 2.17 7.38 1.56
N GLU A 48 1.38 8.45 1.70
CA GLU A 48 1.33 9.27 2.90
C GLU A 48 0.94 8.45 4.14
N PHE A 49 -0.18 7.73 4.07
CA PHE A 49 -0.66 6.90 5.18
C PHE A 49 0.32 5.80 5.54
N ALA A 50 0.90 5.11 4.55
CA ALA A 50 1.88 4.07 4.79
C ALA A 50 3.14 4.60 5.49
N ARG A 51 3.59 5.83 5.17
CA ARG A 51 4.70 6.49 5.88
C ARG A 51 4.33 6.80 7.31
N GLU A 52 3.11 7.24 7.56
CA GLU A 52 2.65 7.54 8.90
C GLU A 52 2.56 6.28 9.77
N ILE A 53 1.90 5.23 9.27
CA ILE A 53 1.79 3.93 9.94
C ILE A 53 3.18 3.30 10.19
N SER A 54 4.13 3.50 9.28
CA SER A 54 5.49 2.99 9.48
C SER A 54 6.21 3.65 10.66
N ARG A 55 5.83 4.89 11.02
CA ARG A 55 6.38 5.65 12.15
C ARG A 55 5.67 5.39 13.48
N THR A 56 4.54 4.69 13.49
CA THR A 56 3.84 4.32 14.73
C THR A 56 4.36 3.00 15.31
N THR A 57 4.05 2.75 16.59
CA THR A 57 4.38 1.48 17.24
C THR A 57 3.57 0.35 16.61
N LEU A 58 4.10 -0.88 16.64
CA LEU A 58 3.41 -2.03 16.06
C LEU A 58 1.99 -2.24 16.60
N ALA A 59 1.77 -1.95 17.89
CA ALA A 59 0.46 -2.08 18.52
C ALA A 59 -0.56 -1.05 17.99
N ASP A 60 -0.08 0.12 17.54
CA ASP A 60 -0.95 1.23 17.13
C ASP A 60 -1.18 1.29 15.62
N ARG A 61 -0.57 0.41 14.83
CA ARG A 61 -0.65 0.48 13.36
C ARG A 61 -2.05 0.25 12.82
N GLU A 62 -2.74 -0.76 13.34
CA GLU A 62 -4.11 -1.06 12.95
C GLU A 62 -5.09 0.06 13.34
N PRO A 63 -5.17 0.51 14.61
CA PRO A 63 -6.06 1.61 14.96
C PRO A 63 -5.72 2.89 14.21
N ARG A 64 -4.43 3.22 14.03
CA ARG A 64 -4.04 4.41 13.24
C ARG A 64 -4.42 4.29 11.77
N THR A 65 -4.37 3.09 11.19
CA THR A 65 -4.83 2.88 9.80
C THR A 65 -6.32 3.19 9.68
N LYS A 66 -7.14 2.75 10.64
CA LYS A 66 -8.58 3.05 10.66
C LYS A 66 -8.82 4.55 10.83
N GLU A 67 -8.13 5.19 11.77
CA GLU A 67 -8.24 6.64 12.02
C GLU A 67 -7.93 7.47 10.78
N LEU A 68 -6.81 7.20 10.09
CA LEU A 68 -6.43 7.93 8.88
C LEU A 68 -7.48 7.81 7.76
N LEU A 69 -8.07 6.62 7.62
CA LEU A 69 -9.13 6.43 6.63
C LEU A 69 -10.42 7.18 7.01
N LEU A 70 -10.75 7.28 8.30
CA LEU A 70 -11.88 8.07 8.79
C LEU A 70 -11.62 9.58 8.63
N GLU A 71 -10.46 10.06 9.08
CA GLU A 71 -10.04 11.47 9.02
C GLU A 71 -10.10 12.03 7.59
N HIS A 72 -9.77 11.20 6.60
CA HIS A 72 -9.79 11.57 5.18
C HIS A 72 -11.09 11.21 4.44
N GLY A 73 -12.11 10.70 5.15
CA GLY A 73 -13.43 10.41 4.58
C GLY A 73 -13.50 9.18 3.67
N TYR A 74 -12.54 8.27 3.80
CA TYR A 74 -12.53 6.98 3.10
C TYR A 74 -13.32 5.88 3.83
N LEU A 75 -13.59 6.10 5.12
CA LEU A 75 -14.45 5.28 5.95
C LEU A 75 -15.47 6.19 6.65
N GLU A 76 -16.61 5.61 7.03
CA GLU A 76 -17.57 6.22 7.95
C GLU A 76 -17.36 5.64 9.35
N GLU A 77 -17.59 6.43 10.40
CA GLU A 77 -17.65 5.90 11.76
C GLU A 77 -18.91 5.02 11.88
N ASP A 78 -18.73 3.77 12.32
CA ASP A 78 -19.83 2.83 12.60
C ASP A 78 -20.77 3.34 13.69
#